data_AF-A0A401LU28-F1
#
_entry.id   AF-A0A401LU28-F1
#
_cell.length_a   1.000
_cell.length_b   1.000
_cell.length_c   1.000
_cell.angle_alpha   90.00
_cell.angle_beta   90.00
_cell.angle_gamma   90.00
#
_symmetry.space_group_name_H-M   'P 1'
#
loop_
_entity.id
_entity.type
_entity.pdbx_description
1 polymer ?
#
loop_
_entity_poly.entity_id
_entity_poly.type
_entity_poly.pdbx_seq_one_letter_code
_entity_poly.pdbx_strand_id
1 'polypeptide(L)'
;METAYTAFATQVIELCNGGMDMNLTVIALAYIEIELQHHPVRNLSEEKREIAAYVSKALSFVRKMQKFLATPQVPPLISANNATETTASLLQWTGNAIDLVELIYGIDVMGCINNGNMPLKQLAPLLYKIFGVDSKDCYRFYTDIKRRKNESRTYFIDRMQEKLNERMLRDEELERMRK
;
A
#
# COMPACT_ATOMS: atom_id res chain seq x y z
N MET A 1 -37.29 3.47 1.01
CA MET A 1 -36.36 2.42 0.55
C MET A 1 -35.01 2.99 0.13
N GLU A 2 -35.01 4.07 -0.65
CA GLU A 2 -33.78 4.73 -1.13
C GLU A 2 -32.79 5.14 -0.02
N THR A 3 -33.26 5.81 1.03
CA THR A 3 -32.42 6.22 2.17
C THR A 3 -31.72 5.04 2.85
N ALA A 4 -32.43 3.92 3.02
CA ALA A 4 -31.87 2.70 3.63
C ALA A 4 -30.85 2.04 2.71
N TYR A 5 -31.11 2.02 1.40
CA TYR A 5 -30.15 1.53 0.41
C TYR A 5 -28.88 2.39 0.37
N THR A 6 -29.01 3.72 0.43
CA THR A 6 -27.86 4.62 0.45
C THR A 6 -27.01 4.43 1.71
N ALA A 7 -27.65 4.31 2.88
CA ALA A 7 -26.94 4.02 4.13
C ALA A 7 -26.21 2.66 4.08
N PHE A 8 -26.85 1.63 3.52
CA PHE A 8 -26.22 0.33 3.28
C PHE A 8 -25.00 0.46 2.35
N ALA A 9 -25.14 1.16 1.23
CA ALA A 9 -24.05 1.34 0.27
C ALA A 9 -22.85 2.07 0.91
N THR A 10 -23.10 3.10 1.71
CA THR A 10 -22.05 3.83 2.44
C THR A 10 -21.30 2.91 3.40
N GLN A 11 -22.00 2.10 4.20
CA GLN A 11 -21.35 1.17 5.14
C GLN A 11 -20.48 0.12 4.43
N VAL A 12 -20.94 -0.39 3.28
CA VAL A 12 -20.15 -1.33 2.47
C VAL A 12 -18.90 -0.64 1.89
N ILE A 13 -19.01 0.63 1.47
CA ILE A 13 -17.85 1.42 1.00
C ILE A 13 -16.84 1.66 2.12
N GLU A 14 -17.31 2.03 3.31
CA GLU A 14 -16.48 2.23 4.49
C GLU A 14 -15.78 0.93 4.90
N LEU A 15 -16.49 -0.21 4.88
CA LEU A 15 -15.90 -1.54 5.11
C LEU A 15 -14.78 -1.86 4.12
N CYS A 16 -14.95 -1.51 2.84
CA CYS A 16 -13.93 -1.72 1.81
C CYS A 16 -12.71 -0.77 1.94
N ASN A 17 -12.88 0.41 2.55
CA ASN A 17 -11.85 1.44 2.65
C ASN A 17 -11.20 1.56 4.05
N GLY A 18 -11.81 0.97 5.09
CA GLY A 18 -11.52 1.23 6.51
C GLY A 18 -10.23 0.64 7.08
N GLY A 19 -9.27 0.22 6.25
CA GLY A 19 -7.98 -0.30 6.71
C GLY A 19 -8.02 -1.64 7.49
N MET A 20 -9.18 -2.30 7.51
CA MET A 20 -9.37 -3.63 8.09
C MET A 20 -8.64 -4.69 7.25
N ASP A 21 -8.27 -5.83 7.87
CA ASP A 21 -7.62 -6.96 7.17
C ASP A 21 -8.42 -7.32 5.90
N MET A 22 -7.74 -7.35 4.75
CA MET A 22 -8.35 -7.64 3.45
C MET A 22 -9.12 -8.98 3.46
N ASN A 23 -8.63 -9.98 4.21
CA ASN A 23 -9.32 -11.26 4.35
C ASN A 23 -10.64 -11.10 5.11
N LEU A 24 -10.67 -10.30 6.18
CA LEU A 24 -11.89 -10.04 6.93
C LEU A 24 -12.91 -9.28 6.08
N THR A 25 -12.46 -8.30 5.28
CA THR A 25 -13.33 -7.58 4.35
C THR A 25 -13.91 -8.51 3.29
N VAL A 26 -13.12 -9.42 2.73
CA VAL A 26 -13.61 -10.42 1.76
C VAL A 26 -14.63 -11.37 2.39
N ILE A 27 -14.38 -11.85 3.60
CA ILE A 27 -15.32 -12.72 4.34
C ILE A 27 -16.63 -11.98 4.62
N ALA A 28 -16.56 -10.73 5.07
CA ALA A 28 -17.74 -9.92 5.38
C ALA A 28 -18.59 -9.65 4.13
N LEU A 29 -17.98 -9.33 2.99
CA LEU A 29 -18.72 -9.15 1.73
C LEU A 29 -19.35 -10.46 1.24
N ALA A 30 -18.65 -11.59 1.38
CA ALA A 30 -19.21 -12.90 1.04
C ALA A 30 -20.43 -13.24 1.91
N TYR A 31 -20.36 -12.94 3.21
CA TYR A 31 -21.50 -13.09 4.11
C TYR A 31 -22.70 -12.23 3.68
N ILE A 32 -22.49 -10.94 3.41
CA ILE A 32 -23.55 -10.03 2.95
C ILE A 32 -24.17 -10.51 1.63
N GLU A 33 -23.35 -11.02 0.70
CA GLU A 33 -23.85 -11.56 -0.57
C GLU A 33 -24.79 -12.77 -0.35
N ILE A 34 -24.40 -13.70 0.53
CA ILE A 34 -25.20 -14.88 0.85
C ILE A 34 -26.55 -14.49 1.43
N GLU A 35 -26.56 -13.56 2.39
CA GLU A 35 -27.79 -13.06 3.01
C GLU A 35 -28.72 -12.37 1.99
N LEU A 36 -28.16 -11.54 1.11
CA LEU A 36 -28.93 -10.88 0.05
C LEU A 36 -29.46 -11.85 -1.01
N GLN A 37 -28.69 -12.90 -1.34
CA GLN A 37 -29.08 -13.90 -2.34
C GLN A 37 -30.23 -14.79 -1.87
N HIS A 38 -30.26 -15.11 -0.57
CA HIS A 38 -31.28 -15.96 0.05
C HIS A 38 -32.41 -15.16 0.70
N HIS A 39 -32.40 -13.83 0.55
CA HIS A 39 -33.42 -12.98 1.11
C HIS A 39 -34.82 -13.43 0.63
N PRO A 40 -35.82 -13.59 1.54
CA PRO A 40 -37.15 -14.15 1.24
C PRO A 40 -38.01 -13.29 0.29
N VAL A 41 -37.43 -12.23 -0.26
CA VAL A 41 -38.09 -11.29 -1.18
C VAL A 41 -38.26 -11.86 -2.60
N ARG A 42 -37.59 -12.98 -2.93
CA ARG A 42 -37.74 -13.67 -4.22
C ARG A 42 -39.12 -14.31 -4.44
N ASN A 43 -39.95 -14.45 -3.41
CA ASN A 43 -41.26 -15.11 -3.46
C ASN A 43 -42.46 -14.18 -3.13
N LEU A 44 -42.34 -12.87 -3.36
CA LEU A 44 -43.35 -11.88 -2.94
C LEU A 44 -44.29 -11.41 -4.08
N SER A 45 -45.50 -10.97 -3.70
CA SER A 45 -46.53 -10.42 -4.59
C SER A 45 -46.12 -9.09 -5.26
N GLU A 46 -46.83 -8.68 -6.32
CA GLU A 46 -46.53 -7.48 -7.13
C GLU A 46 -46.32 -6.18 -6.32
N GLU A 47 -46.93 -6.07 -5.14
CA GLU A 47 -46.86 -4.90 -4.25
C GLU A 47 -45.48 -4.71 -3.59
N LYS A 48 -44.65 -5.76 -3.54
CA LYS A 48 -43.29 -5.72 -2.94
C LYS A 48 -42.17 -5.72 -3.98
N ARG A 49 -42.51 -5.44 -5.26
CA ARG A 49 -41.56 -5.39 -6.38
C ARG A 49 -40.45 -4.35 -6.19
N GLU A 50 -40.76 -3.24 -5.50
CA GLU A 50 -39.77 -2.21 -5.18
C GLU A 50 -38.70 -2.74 -4.23
N ILE A 51 -39.09 -3.51 -3.20
CA ILE A 51 -38.15 -4.13 -2.25
C ILE A 51 -37.25 -5.13 -2.97
N ALA A 52 -37.81 -5.94 -3.87
CA ALA A 52 -37.05 -6.88 -4.69
C ALA A 52 -36.03 -6.17 -5.59
N ALA A 53 -36.38 -5.01 -6.14
CA ALA A 53 -35.47 -4.20 -6.93
C ALA A 53 -34.29 -3.70 -6.10
N TYR A 54 -34.53 -3.20 -4.88
CA TYR A 54 -33.45 -2.71 -4.00
C TYR A 54 -32.56 -3.84 -3.47
N VAL A 55 -33.11 -5.01 -3.13
CA VAL A 55 -32.31 -6.19 -2.76
C VAL A 55 -31.43 -6.65 -3.92
N SER A 56 -31.98 -6.68 -5.14
CA SER A 56 -31.22 -7.02 -6.36
C SER A 56 -30.13 -6.00 -6.67
N LYS A 57 -30.42 -4.72 -6.41
CA LYS A 57 -29.47 -3.60 -6.55
C LYS A 57 -28.33 -3.71 -5.53
N ALA A 58 -28.64 -4.06 -4.27
CA ALA A 58 -27.66 -4.30 -3.22
C ALA A 58 -26.76 -5.51 -3.53
N LEU A 59 -27.36 -6.61 -3.99
CA LEU A 59 -26.63 -7.81 -4.38
C LEU A 59 -25.65 -7.52 -5.53
N SER A 60 -26.11 -6.79 -6.55
CA SER A 60 -25.29 -6.38 -7.69
C SER A 60 -24.16 -5.44 -7.27
N PHE A 61 -24.41 -4.56 -6.30
CA PHE A 61 -23.41 -3.66 -5.74
C PHE A 61 -22.31 -4.43 -4.99
N VAL A 62 -22.67 -5.32 -4.07
CA VAL A 62 -21.71 -6.14 -3.29
C VAL A 62 -20.82 -6.98 -4.20
N ARG A 63 -21.41 -7.66 -5.20
CA ARG A 63 -20.65 -8.42 -6.22
C ARG A 63 -19.65 -7.56 -6.97
N LYS A 64 -20.03 -6.33 -7.30
CA LYS A 64 -19.14 -5.39 -7.98
C LYS A 64 -17.98 -4.97 -7.06
N MET A 65 -18.24 -4.74 -5.78
CA MET A 65 -17.19 -4.43 -4.79
C MET A 65 -16.23 -5.59 -4.59
N GLN A 66 -16.72 -6.83 -4.45
CA GLN A 66 -15.87 -8.03 -4.39
C GLN A 66 -15.01 -8.17 -5.66
N LYS A 67 -15.58 -7.92 -6.84
CA LYS A 67 -14.82 -7.93 -8.09
C LYS A 67 -13.74 -6.85 -8.13
N PHE A 68 -14.03 -5.63 -7.65
CA PHE A 68 -13.03 -4.58 -7.53
C PHE A 68 -11.86 -4.99 -6.63
N LEU A 69 -12.13 -5.66 -5.51
CA LEU A 69 -11.10 -6.16 -4.60
C LEU A 69 -10.31 -7.36 -5.17
N ALA A 70 -10.97 -8.20 -5.97
CA ALA A 70 -10.36 -9.39 -6.59
C ALA A 70 -9.63 -9.09 -7.90
N THR A 71 -9.82 -7.90 -8.51
CA THR A 71 -9.14 -7.54 -9.74
C THR A 71 -7.69 -7.17 -9.40
N PRO A 72 -6.68 -7.82 -10.01
CA PRO A 72 -5.30 -7.35 -9.92
C PRO A 72 -5.29 -5.90 -10.42
N GLN A 73 -4.97 -4.95 -9.55
CA GLN A 73 -4.85 -3.53 -9.90
C GLN A 73 -3.68 -3.38 -10.88
N VAL A 74 -3.93 -3.57 -12.18
CA VAL A 74 -3.07 -2.99 -13.22
C VAL A 74 -3.28 -1.48 -13.16
N PRO A 75 -2.23 -0.66 -12.98
CA PRO A 75 -2.37 0.77 -12.79
C PRO A 75 -3.16 1.39 -13.95
N PRO A 76 -4.25 2.14 -13.67
CA PRO A 76 -4.93 2.90 -14.71
C PRO A 76 -3.98 3.98 -15.24
N LEU A 77 -3.84 4.03 -16.57
CA LEU A 77 -3.25 5.16 -17.28
C LEU A 77 -4.05 6.43 -16.94
N ILE A 78 -3.33 7.35 -16.28
CA ILE A 78 -3.63 8.72 -15.88
C ILE A 78 -4.73 9.39 -16.72
N SER A 79 -5.76 9.93 -16.05
CA SER A 79 -6.37 11.19 -16.47
C SER A 79 -6.17 12.20 -15.36
N ALA A 80 -5.48 13.28 -15.71
CA ALA A 80 -5.10 14.36 -14.82
C ALA A 80 -6.33 14.95 -14.14
N ASN A 81 -6.30 15.00 -12.80
CA ASN A 81 -6.86 16.10 -12.03
C ASN A 81 -6.16 16.15 -10.68
N ASN A 82 -5.58 17.31 -10.40
CA ASN A 82 -4.92 17.65 -9.16
C ASN A 82 -5.91 17.53 -7.99
N ALA A 83 -5.79 16.45 -7.24
CA ALA A 83 -6.12 16.45 -5.83
C ALA A 83 -4.87 15.94 -5.13
N THR A 84 -4.26 16.82 -4.34
CA THR A 84 -3.27 16.46 -3.34
C THR A 84 -3.92 15.45 -2.40
N GLU A 85 -3.81 14.17 -2.73
CA GLU A 85 -3.70 13.14 -1.70
C GLU A 85 -2.41 13.46 -0.96
N THR A 86 -2.51 14.37 0.01
CA THR A 86 -1.56 14.46 1.11
C THR A 86 -1.73 13.17 1.91
N THR A 87 -1.27 12.05 1.37
CA THR A 87 -0.78 10.98 2.20
C THR A 87 0.37 11.61 2.96
N ALA A 88 0.11 12.04 4.20
CA ALA A 88 1.17 12.47 5.10
C ALA A 88 2.28 11.42 5.00
N SER A 89 3.47 11.86 4.61
CA SER A 89 4.63 10.99 4.55
C SER A 89 4.79 10.34 5.91
N LEU A 90 4.84 9.00 5.93
CA LEU A 90 4.93 8.24 7.19
C LEU A 90 6.19 8.64 7.98
N LEU A 91 7.26 8.98 7.26
CA LEU A 91 8.54 9.38 7.78
C LEU A 91 9.07 10.59 7.01
N GLN A 92 9.96 11.36 7.64
CA GLN A 92 10.69 12.45 7.02
C GLN A 92 12.16 12.04 6.87
N TRP A 93 12.63 11.90 5.63
CA TRP A 93 14.04 11.72 5.34
C TRP A 93 14.80 13.02 5.58
N THR A 94 15.86 12.93 6.38
CA THR A 94 16.74 14.06 6.71
C THR A 94 18.11 13.98 6.04
N GLY A 95 18.41 12.88 5.35
CA GLY A 95 19.63 12.71 4.56
C GLY A 95 19.52 13.33 3.15
N ASN A 96 20.56 13.17 2.34
CA ASN A 96 20.48 13.61 0.95
C ASN A 96 19.63 12.63 0.11
N ALA A 97 19.02 13.12 -0.97
CA ALA A 97 18.26 12.26 -1.89
C ALA A 97 19.15 11.19 -2.55
N ILE A 98 20.41 11.51 -2.86
CA ILE A 98 21.38 10.56 -3.43
C ILE A 98 21.69 9.41 -2.45
N ASP A 99 21.69 9.67 -1.15
CA ASP A 99 21.93 8.66 -0.11
C ASP A 99 20.75 7.68 -0.03
N LEU A 100 19.52 8.20 -0.14
CA LEU A 100 18.32 7.37 -0.24
C LEU A 100 18.33 6.52 -1.52
N VAL A 101 18.76 7.07 -2.65
CA VAL A 101 18.90 6.29 -3.90
C VAL A 101 19.92 5.19 -3.76
N GLU A 102 21.04 5.44 -3.09
CA GLU A 102 22.05 4.42 -2.81
C GLU A 102 21.44 3.25 -2.03
N LEU A 103 20.65 3.54 -0.99
CA LEU A 103 19.90 2.53 -0.23
C LEU A 103 18.88 1.77 -1.10
N ILE A 104 18.09 2.48 -1.91
CA ILE A 104 17.08 1.89 -2.80
C ILE A 104 17.74 0.87 -3.74
N TYR A 105 18.85 1.24 -4.38
CA TYR A 105 19.57 0.33 -5.27
C TYR A 105 20.25 -0.82 -4.52
N GLY A 106 20.76 -0.58 -3.31
CA GLY A 106 21.26 -1.65 -2.45
C GLY A 106 20.19 -2.71 -2.18
N ILE A 107 18.98 -2.29 -1.78
CA ILE A 107 17.84 -3.17 -1.53
C ILE A 107 17.40 -3.92 -2.80
N ASP A 108 17.32 -3.22 -3.94
CA ASP A 108 16.96 -3.79 -5.25
C ASP A 108 17.91 -4.92 -5.65
N VAL A 109 19.23 -4.67 -5.59
CA VAL A 109 20.27 -5.65 -5.95
C VAL A 109 20.28 -6.84 -5.00
N MET A 110 20.03 -6.62 -3.71
CA MET A 110 19.97 -7.69 -2.72
C MET A 110 18.74 -8.59 -2.87
N GLY A 111 17.69 -8.15 -3.59
CA GLY A 111 16.50 -8.96 -3.87
C GLY A 111 15.71 -9.37 -2.62
N CYS A 112 15.88 -8.66 -1.50
CA CYS A 112 15.29 -9.07 -0.22
C CYS A 112 13.78 -8.80 -0.12
N ILE A 113 13.17 -8.14 -1.11
CA ILE A 113 11.74 -7.80 -1.11
C ILE A 113 10.99 -8.70 -2.09
N ASN A 114 9.86 -9.25 -1.64
CA ASN A 114 8.96 -10.09 -2.45
C ASN A 114 9.68 -11.24 -3.18
N ASN A 115 10.61 -11.91 -2.49
CA ASN A 115 11.42 -13.00 -3.04
C ASN A 115 12.21 -12.57 -4.30
N GLY A 116 12.69 -11.32 -4.33
CA GLY A 116 13.42 -10.75 -5.46
C GLY A 116 12.53 -10.29 -6.62
N ASN A 117 11.20 -10.37 -6.49
CA ASN A 117 10.26 -10.01 -7.57
C ASN A 117 9.76 -8.56 -7.48
N MET A 118 10.40 -7.71 -6.67
CA MET A 118 10.05 -6.29 -6.57
C MET A 118 10.84 -5.48 -7.61
N PRO A 119 10.20 -4.92 -8.66
CA PRO A 119 10.93 -4.13 -9.66
C PRO A 119 11.33 -2.77 -9.08
N LEU A 120 12.54 -2.30 -9.39
CA LEU A 120 13.04 -0.96 -9.01
C LEU A 120 12.04 0.18 -9.28
N LYS A 121 11.34 0.13 -10.42
CA LYS A 121 10.34 1.14 -10.81
C LYS A 121 9.14 1.22 -9.87
N GLN A 122 8.87 0.17 -9.10
CA GLN A 122 7.84 0.13 -8.06
C GLN A 122 8.45 0.42 -6.68
N LEU A 123 9.64 -0.13 -6.42
CA LEU A 123 10.36 0.06 -5.16
C LEU A 123 10.71 1.53 -4.88
N ALA A 124 11.28 2.23 -5.86
CA ALA A 124 11.76 3.60 -5.65
C ALA A 124 10.64 4.59 -5.32
N PRO A 125 9.51 4.66 -6.07
CA PRO A 125 8.39 5.53 -5.71
C PRO A 125 7.79 5.21 -4.34
N LEU A 126 7.73 3.92 -3.98
CA LEU A 126 7.22 3.50 -2.68
C LEU A 126 8.10 4.04 -1.54
N LEU A 127 9.41 3.84 -1.63
CA LEU A 127 10.35 4.32 -0.61
C LEU A 127 10.38 5.85 -0.56
N TYR A 128 10.35 6.55 -1.70
CA TYR A 128 10.20 8.00 -1.73
C TYR A 128 8.95 8.50 -1.01
N LYS A 129 7.80 7.85 -1.24
CA LYS A 129 6.55 8.17 -0.57
C LYS A 129 6.63 7.93 0.95
N ILE A 130 7.17 6.78 1.37
CA ILE A 130 7.33 6.44 2.80
C ILE A 130 8.20 7.48 3.50
N PHE A 131 9.30 7.88 2.87
CA PHE A 131 10.31 8.77 3.42
C PHE A 131 10.04 10.27 3.16
N GLY A 132 8.92 10.61 2.52
CA GLY A 132 8.56 12.01 2.25
C GLY A 132 9.55 12.74 1.35
N VAL A 133 10.19 12.02 0.42
CA VAL A 133 11.14 12.59 -0.54
C VAL A 133 10.45 12.78 -1.88
N ASP A 134 10.31 14.02 -2.34
CA ASP A 134 9.83 14.32 -3.69
C ASP A 134 11.01 14.31 -4.67
N SER A 135 11.31 13.13 -5.23
CA SER A 135 12.39 12.96 -6.22
C SER A 135 11.95 12.01 -7.32
N LYS A 136 12.25 12.39 -8.56
CA LYS A 136 12.05 11.56 -9.77
C LYS A 136 13.39 11.11 -10.39
N ASP A 137 14.50 11.45 -9.73
CA ASP A 137 15.85 11.37 -10.27
C ASP A 137 16.61 10.08 -9.93
N CYS A 138 15.90 9.00 -9.62
CA CYS A 138 16.50 7.74 -9.15
C CYS A 138 17.65 7.25 -10.06
N TYR A 139 17.41 7.19 -11.38
CA TYR A 139 18.43 6.77 -12.36
C TYR A 139 19.59 7.77 -12.52
N ARG A 140 19.31 9.08 -12.39
CA ARG A 140 20.34 10.14 -12.48
C ARG A 140 21.28 10.05 -11.29
N PHE A 141 20.73 10.00 -10.07
CA PHE A 141 21.51 9.85 -8.86
C PHE A 141 22.32 8.55 -8.85
N TYR A 142 21.77 7.45 -9.35
CA TYR A 142 22.55 6.21 -9.51
C TYR A 142 23.71 6.35 -10.50
N THR A 143 23.49 7.08 -11.60
CA THR A 143 24.57 7.40 -12.55
C THR A 143 25.67 8.23 -11.88
N ASP A 144 25.30 9.20 -11.04
CA ASP A 144 26.25 10.00 -10.28
C ASP A 144 27.03 9.16 -9.27
N ILE A 145 26.35 8.24 -8.55
CA ILE A 145 26.99 7.25 -7.66
C ILE A 145 28.01 6.40 -8.43
N LYS A 146 27.65 5.88 -9.62
CA LYS A 146 28.55 5.08 -10.45
C LYS A 146 29.79 5.84 -10.93
N ARG A 147 29.73 7.17 -11.05
CA ARG A 147 30.81 8.03 -11.53
C ARG A 147 31.78 8.48 -10.44
N ARG A 148 31.47 8.22 -9.17
CA ARG A 148 32.37 8.50 -8.03
C ARG A 148 33.72 7.82 -8.24
N LYS A 149 34.82 8.55 -7.97
CA LYS A 149 36.20 8.11 -8.19
C LYS A 149 36.96 7.71 -6.92
N ASN A 150 36.34 7.87 -5.75
CA ASN A 150 36.97 7.46 -4.49
C ASN A 150 36.99 5.92 -4.37
N GLU A 151 37.69 5.43 -3.35
CA GLU A 151 37.86 4.00 -3.07
C GLU A 151 36.52 3.24 -3.01
N SER A 152 35.55 3.81 -2.30
CA SER A 152 34.17 3.34 -2.35
C SER A 152 33.30 4.21 -3.26
N ARG A 153 32.28 3.60 -3.85
CA ARG A 153 31.18 4.31 -4.52
C ARG A 153 29.95 4.43 -3.62
N THR A 154 29.84 3.58 -2.60
CA THR A 154 28.67 3.41 -1.74
C THR A 154 28.86 4.05 -0.36
N TYR A 155 29.04 5.37 -0.35
CA TYR A 155 29.35 6.13 0.88
C TYR A 155 28.27 6.01 1.95
N PHE A 156 27.01 6.00 1.57
CA PHE A 156 25.91 5.93 2.53
C PHE A 156 25.85 4.55 3.19
N ILE A 157 25.99 3.48 2.40
CA ILE A 157 25.98 2.10 2.90
C ILE A 157 27.21 1.85 3.79
N ASP A 158 28.39 2.31 3.38
CA ASP A 158 29.61 2.15 4.19
C ASP A 158 29.45 2.84 5.55
N ARG A 159 28.97 4.08 5.56
CA ARG A 159 28.70 4.84 6.78
C ARG A 159 27.60 4.19 7.62
N MET A 160 26.57 3.64 6.99
CA MET A 160 25.51 2.92 7.69
C MET A 160 26.07 1.67 8.40
N GLN A 161 26.89 0.88 7.70
CA GLN A 161 27.53 -0.30 8.24
C GLN A 161 28.45 0.07 9.43
N GLU A 162 29.31 1.06 9.25
CA GLU A 162 30.21 1.55 10.31
C GLU A 162 29.42 1.95 11.56
N LYS A 163 28.39 2.78 11.41
CA LYS A 163 27.57 3.27 12.53
C LYS A 163 26.80 2.16 13.24
N LEU A 164 26.34 1.16 12.49
CA LEU A 164 25.66 0.01 13.07
C LEU A 164 26.62 -0.86 13.89
N ASN A 165 27.81 -1.15 13.36
CA ASN A 165 28.83 -1.92 14.06
C ASN A 165 29.33 -1.19 15.32
N GLU A 166 29.55 0.13 15.25
CA GLU A 166 29.89 0.94 16.44
C GLU A 166 28.83 0.82 17.54
N ARG A 167 27.54 0.77 17.17
CA ARG A 167 26.45 0.61 18.14
C ARG A 167 26.51 -0.77 18.79
N MET A 168 26.71 -1.82 18.00
CA MET A 168 26.81 -3.19 18.53
C MET A 168 27.96 -3.32 19.54
N LEU A 169 29.13 -2.75 19.24
CA LEU A 169 30.27 -2.74 20.17
C LEU A 169 29.94 -2.04 21.51
N ARG A 170 29.26 -0.89 21.47
CA ARG A 170 28.82 -0.19 22.68
C ARG A 170 27.80 -1.00 23.47
N ASP A 171 26.86 -1.64 22.79
CA ASP A 171 25.83 -2.47 23.42
C ASP A 171 26.49 -3.69 24.11
N GLU A 172 27.47 -4.34 23.48
CA GLU A 172 28.24 -5.44 24.07
C GLU A 172 29.09 -5.00 25.29
N GLU A 173 29.70 -3.82 25.25
CA GLU A 173 30.46 -3.27 26.38
C GLU A 173 29.54 -3.00 27.58
N LEU A 174 28.36 -2.40 27.33
CA LEU A 174 27.35 -2.17 28.37
C LEU A 174 26.83 -3.47 28.97
N GLU A 175 26.67 -4.54 28.18
CA GLU A 175 26.29 -5.86 28.68
C GLU A 175 27.38 -6.49 29.57
N ARG A 176 28.66 -6.32 29.23
CA ARG A 176 29.79 -6.79 30.05
C ARG A 176 29.85 -6.07 31.39
N MET A 177 29.59 -4.77 31.41
CA MET A 177 29.60 -3.95 32.65
C MET A 177 28.42 -4.26 33.59
N ARG A 178 27.38 -4.96 33.11
CA ARG A 178 26.21 -5.38 33.89
C ARG A 178 26.36 -6.78 34.50
N LYS A 179 27.36 -7.55 34.10
CA LYS A 179 27.67 -8.89 34.62
C LYS A 179 28.74 -8.82 35.70
#